data_AF-A0A7X1NIL7-F1
#
_entry.id   AF-A0A7X1NIL7-F1
#
_cell.length_a   1.000
_cell.length_b   1.000
_cell.length_c   1.000
_cell.angle_alpha   90.00
_cell.angle_beta   90.00
_cell.angle_gamma   90.00
#
_symmetry.space_group_name_H-M   'P 1'
#
loop_
_entity.id
_entity.type
_entity.pdbx_description
1 polymer ?
#
loop_
_entity_poly.entity_id
_entity_poly.type
_entity_poly.pdbx_seq_one_letter_code
_entity_poly.pdbx_strand_id
1 'polypeptide(L)' 'MAGQRRFDEQAVFNVALEVLELRGYKDATMVELAKATGVQRGALYNAYGSKEELFLGAFNYPAGKFYEQVAHAS' A
#
# COMPACT_ATOMS: atom_id res chain seq x y z
N MET A 1 20.36 -1.83 1.93
CA MET A 1 20.08 -0.38 2.01
C MET A 1 18.66 -0.16 1.51
N ALA A 2 17.69 0.05 2.40
CA ALA A 2 16.35 0.43 2.00
C ALA A 2 16.44 1.86 1.45
N GLY A 3 16.49 2.00 0.13
CA GLY A 3 16.37 3.32 -0.49
C GLY A 3 15.08 3.95 0.04
N GLN A 4 15.17 5.19 0.52
CA GLN A 4 14.00 5.93 0.98
C GLN A 4 12.88 5.74 -0.05
N ARG A 5 11.78 5.09 0.37
CA ARG A 5 10.61 4.97 -0.49
C ARG A 5 10.20 6.40 -0.83
N ARG A 6 10.09 6.71 -2.12
CA ARG A 6 9.83 8.06 -2.64
C ARG A 6 8.38 8.54 -2.41
N PHE A 7 7.62 7.81 -1.60
CA PHE A 7 6.21 8.04 -1.35
C PHE A 7 5.85 7.53 0.05
N ASP A 8 4.76 8.04 0.59
CA ASP A 8 4.17 7.58 1.84
C ASP A 8 3.47 6.23 1.62
N GLU A 9 4.03 5.17 2.19
CA GLU A 9 3.48 3.81 2.08
C GLU A 9 2.11 3.69 2.77
N GLN A 10 1.89 4.41 3.87
CA GLN A 10 0.59 4.39 4.54
C GLN A 10 -0.50 4.96 3.63
N ALA A 11 -0.21 6.09 3.00
CA ALA A 11 -1.13 6.71 2.06
C ALA A 11 -1.43 5.78 0.88
N VAL A 12 -0.40 5.11 0.36
CA VAL A 12 -0.54 4.12 -0.73
C VAL A 12 -1.44 2.96 -0.31
N PHE A 13 -1.24 2.40 0.88
CA PHE A 13 -2.04 1.28 1.37
C PHE A 13 -3.49 1.65 1.64
N ASN A 14 -3.75 2.81 2.24
CA ASN A 14 -5.12 3.29 2.45
C ASN A 14 -5.86 3.39 1.11
N VAL A 15 -5.25 4.04 0.12
CA VAL A 15 -5.85 4.18 -1.21
C VAL A 15 -6.02 2.83 -1.92
N ALA A 16 -5.07 1.91 -1.77
CA ALA A 16 -5.21 0.57 -2.32
C ALA A 16 -6.44 -0.14 -1.74
N LEU A 17 -6.63 -0.11 -0.42
CA LEU A 17 -7.78 -0.71 0.25
C LEU A 17 -9.11 -0.06 -0.19
N GLU A 18 -9.15 1.26 -0.39
CA GLU A 18 -10.32 1.96 -0.95
C GLU A 18 -10.65 1.50 -2.38
N VAL A 19 -9.63 1.34 -3.24
CA VAL A 19 -9.82 0.82 -4.60
C VAL A 19 -10.37 -0.61 -4.57
N LEU A 20 -9.87 -1.43 -3.65
CA LEU A 20 -10.34 -2.80 -3.44
C LEU A 20 -11.80 -2.83 -2.99
N GLU A 21 -12.19 -1.96 -2.07
CA GLU A 21 -13.58 -1.84 -1.59
C GLU A 21 -14.54 -1.41 -2.70
N LEU A 22 -14.14 -0.43 -3.51
CA LEU A 22 -15.00 0.14 -4.55
C LEU A 22 -15.14 -0.74 -5.80
N ARG A 23 -14.10 -1.51 -6.15
CA ARG A 23 -14.03 -2.23 -7.44
C ARG A 23 -13.88 -3.74 -7.32
N GLY A 24 -13.54 -4.23 -6.14
CA GLY A 24 -13.19 -5.62 -5.93
C GLY A 24 -11.81 -5.98 -6.48
N TYR A 25 -11.28 -7.09 -5.96
CA TYR A 25 -9.91 -7.53 -6.20
C TYR A 25 -9.59 -7.80 -7.68
N LYS A 26 -10.53 -8.44 -8.38
CA LYS A 26 -10.32 -8.90 -9.76
C LYS A 26 -10.18 -7.72 -10.73
N ASP A 27 -11.01 -6.70 -10.54
CA ASP A 27 -11.10 -5.56 -11.47
C ASP A 27 -10.08 -4.47 -11.17
N ALA A 28 -9.49 -4.45 -9.96
CA ALA A 28 -8.38 -3.56 -9.64
C ALA A 28 -7.11 -3.93 -10.42
N THR A 29 -6.45 -2.92 -10.99
CA THR A 29 -5.19 -3.05 -11.71
C THR A 29 -4.08 -2.18 -11.13
N MET A 30 -2.82 -2.58 -11.33
CA MET A 30 -1.67 -1.77 -10.93
C MET A 30 -1.61 -0.38 -11.58
N VAL A 31 -2.16 -0.24 -12.79
CA VAL A 31 -2.25 1.06 -13.48
C VAL A 31 -3.20 1.99 -12.73
N GLU A 32 -4.35 1.47 -12.31
CA GLU A 32 -5.34 2.23 -11.56
C GLU A 32 -4.85 2.53 -10.14
N LEU A 33 -4.19 1.59 -9.49
CA LEU A 33 -3.57 1.80 -8.17
C LEU A 33 -2.50 2.90 -8.24
N ALA A 34 -1.66 2.91 -9.28
CA ALA A 34 -0.72 4.01 -9.51
C ALA A 34 -1.43 5.36 -9.72
N LYS A 35 -2.53 5.37 -10.49
CA LYS A 35 -3.32 6.59 -10.71
C LYS A 35 -3.99 7.09 -9.41
N ALA A 36 -4.59 6.19 -8.64
CA ALA A 36 -5.32 6.53 -7.42
C ALA A 36 -4.38 7.04 -6.32
N THR A 37 -3.21 6.41 -6.18
CA THR A 37 -2.20 6.76 -5.17
C THR A 37 -1.38 8.00 -5.54
N GLY A 38 -1.43 8.43 -6.81
CA GLY A 38 -0.56 9.48 -7.34
C GLY A 38 0.91 9.06 -7.49
N VAL A 39 1.24 7.80 -7.22
CA VAL A 39 2.59 7.26 -7.35
C VAL A 39 2.86 6.86 -8.80
N GLN A 40 4.06 7.18 -9.29
CA GLN A 40 4.48 6.74 -10.62
C GLN A 40 4.39 5.20 -10.73
N ARG A 41 3.75 4.70 -11.79
CA ARG A 41 3.57 3.26 -12.03
C ARG A 41 4.87 2.46 -11.87
N GLY A 42 5.97 2.94 -12.45
CA GLY A 42 7.27 2.27 -12.32
C GLY A 42 7.77 2.18 -10.88
N ALA A 43 7.56 3.21 -10.07
CA ALA A 43 7.92 3.18 -8.64
C ALA A 43 7.06 2.20 -7.85
N LEU A 44 5.76 2.13 -8.14
CA LEU A 44 4.84 1.20 -7.49
C LEU A 44 5.17 -0.27 -7.82
N TYR A 45 5.45 -0.55 -9.10
CA TYR A 45 5.92 -1.87 -9.53
C TYR A 45 7.30 -2.23 -8.96
N ASN A 46 8.22 -1.28 -8.88
CA ASN A 46 9.54 -1.54 -8.28
C ASN A 46 9.43 -1.82 -6.77
N ALA A 47 8.45 -1.25 -6.09
CA ALA A 47 8.25 -1.44 -4.66
C ALA A 47 7.52 -2.74 -4.31
N TYR A 48 6.49 -3.11 -5.10
CA TYR A 48 5.58 -4.20 -4.75
C TYR A 48 5.47 -5.30 -5.79
N GLY A 49 6.01 -5.17 -7.01
CA GLY A 49 5.97 -6.20 -8.04
C GLY A 49 4.59 -6.49 -8.67
N SER A 50 3.54 -6.65 -7.87
CA SER A 50 2.21 -7.09 -8.24
C SER A 50 1.13 -6.43 -7.38
N LYS A 51 -0.15 -6.56 -7.80
CA LYS A 51 -1.27 -6.05 -6.99
C LYS A 51 -1.47 -6.92 -5.74
N GLU A 52 -1.17 -8.21 -5.86
CA GLU A 52 -1.21 -9.22 -4.80
C GLU A 52 -0.31 -8.78 -3.64
N GLU A 53 0.96 -8.50 -3.93
CA GLU A 53 1.95 -8.08 -2.94
C GLU A 53 1.62 -6.70 -2.34
N LEU A 54 1.11 -5.76 -3.14
CA LEU A 54 0.63 -4.46 -2.65
C LEU A 54 -0.54 -4.62 -1.67
N PHE A 55 -1.55 -5.43 -2.02
CA PHE A 55 -2.68 -5.68 -1.12
C PHE A 55 -2.28 -6.45 0.13
N LEU A 56 -1.41 -7.46 0.01
CA LEU A 56 -0.85 -8.16 1.17
C LEU A 56 -0.09 -7.20 2.09
N GLY A 57 0.69 -6.27 1.53
CA GLY A 57 1.32 -5.19 2.29
C GLY A 57 0.29 -4.33 3.02
N ALA A 58 -0.75 -3.90 2.32
CA ALA A 58 -1.82 -3.07 2.88
C ALA A 58 -2.60 -3.77 4.00
N PHE A 59 -2.87 -5.08 3.88
CA PHE A 59 -3.53 -5.86 4.92
C PHE A 59 -2.65 -6.11 6.15
N ASN A 60 -1.33 -6.17 5.97
CA ASN A 60 -0.38 -6.39 7.07
C ASN A 60 0.07 -5.09 7.75
N TYR A 61 -0.15 -3.94 7.10
CA TYR A 61 0.24 -2.63 7.63
C TYR A 61 -0.46 -2.19 8.94
N PRO A 62 -1.75 -2.49 9.19
CA PRO A 62 -2.43 -2.08 10.43
C PRO A 62 -1.74 -2.60 11.69
N ALA A 63 -1.06 -3.75 11.60
CA ALA A 63 -0.31 -4.31 12.71
C ALA A 63 0.79 -3.35 13.17
N GLY A 64 1.56 -2.74 12.26
CA GLY A 64 2.71 -1.91 12.63
C GLY A 64 2.35 -0.72 13.53
N LYS A 65 1.30 0.04 13.18
CA LYS A 65 0.89 1.23 13.95
C LYS A 65 0.17 0.89 15.25
N PHE A 66 -0.64 -0.16 15.26
CA PHE A 66 -1.26 -0.64 16.51
C PHE A 66 -0.20 -1.18 17.47
N TYR A 67 0.80 -1.93 16.98
CA TYR A 67 1.93 -2.38 17.78
C TYR A 67 2.75 -1.21 18.34
N GLU A 68 3.06 -0.18 17.55
CA GLU A 68 3.77 1.02 18.05
C GLU A 68 2.96 1.73 19.15
N GLN A 69 1.65 1.90 18.97
CA GLN A 69 0.79 2.54 19.97
C GLN A 69 0.69 1.73 21.28
N VAL A 70 0.60 0.40 21.18
CA VAL A 70 0.58 -0.48 22.36
C VAL A 70 1.96 -0.56 23.02
N ALA A 71 3.04 -0.63 22.24
CA ALA A 71 4.42 -0.71 22.74
C ALA A 71 4.89 0.58 23.43
N HIS A 72 4.38 1.74 23.02
CA HIS A 72 4.67 3.04 23.66
C HIS A 72 3.69 3.39 24.79
N ALA A 73 2.68 2.57 25.06
CA ALA A 73 1.73 2.76 26.16
C ALA A 73 2.19 2.10 27.48
N SER A 74 3.46 1.66 27.57
CA SER A 74 4.07 1.03 28.76
C SER A 74 5.16 1.91 29.38
#